data_AF-A0A9N9LLF4-F1
#
_entry.id   AF-A0A9N9LLF4-F1
#
_cell.length_a   1.000
_cell.length_b   1.000
_cell.length_c   1.000
_cell.angle_alpha   90.00
_cell.angle_beta   90.00
_cell.angle_gamma   90.00
#
_symmetry.space_group_name_H-M   'P 1'
#
loop_
_entity.id
_entity.type
_entity.pdbx_description
1 polymer ?
#
loop_
_entity_poly.entity_id
_entity_poly.type
_entity_poly.pdbx_seq_one_letter_code
_entity_poly.pdbx_strand_id
1 'polypeptide(L)' 'MNQKELEMLDWLCPQDVNPEENQKSAVCLRQAGTGVWFLDGDDFQEWQLSNNSALWIHGIRD' A
#
# COMPACT_ATOMS: atom_id res chain seq x y z
N MET A 1 -26.39 4.25 5.55
CA MET A 1 -25.26 4.58 6.41
C MET A 1 -25.73 5.48 7.54
N ASN A 2 -25.35 5.18 8.78
CA ASN A 2 -25.65 6.02 9.94
C ASN A 2 -24.55 7.08 10.17
N GLN A 3 -24.77 7.99 11.11
CA GLN A 3 -23.85 9.09 11.41
C GLN A 3 -22.44 8.61 11.80
N LYS A 4 -22.33 7.54 12.60
CA LYS A 4 -21.02 6.99 13.01
C LYS A 4 -20.28 6.38 11.83
N GLU A 5 -20.99 5.73 10.92
CA GLU A 5 -20.39 5.16 9.69
C GLU A 5 -19.85 6.26 8.78
N LEU A 6 -20.55 7.39 8.69
CA LEU A 6 -20.08 8.57 7.94
C LEU A 6 -18.82 9.18 8.58
N GLU A 7 -18.79 9.34 9.91
CA GLU A 7 -17.62 9.84 10.64
C GLU A 7 -16.41 8.91 10.52
N MET A 8 -16.62 7.59 10.57
CA MET A 8 -15.54 6.63 10.33
C MET A 8 -15.01 6.69 8.91
N LEU A 9 -15.89 6.84 7.91
CA LEU A 9 -15.47 6.96 6.52
C LEU A 9 -14.74 8.28 6.25
N ASP A 10 -15.18 9.38 6.85
CA ASP A 10 -14.48 10.67 6.78
C ASP A 10 -13.08 10.59 7.42
N TRP A 11 -12.93 9.87 8.53
CA TRP A 11 -11.62 9.64 9.14
C TRP A 11 -10.73 8.70 8.30
N LEU A 12 -11.29 7.62 7.75
CA LEU A 12 -10.54 6.62 6.96
C LEU A 12 -10.17 7.12 5.56
N CYS A 13 -11.08 7.85 4.93
CA CYS A 13 -10.96 8.37 3.57
C CYS A 13 -11.54 9.80 3.54
N PRO A 14 -10.78 10.77 4.07
CA PRO A 14 -11.19 12.17 4.06
C PRO A 14 -11.53 12.62 2.64
N GLN A 15 -12.61 13.38 2.47
CA GLN A 15 -13.08 13.78 1.14
C GLN A 15 -12.13 14.75 0.42
N ASP A 16 -11.25 15.41 1.18
CA ASP A 16 -10.21 16.30 0.68
C ASP A 16 -8.94 15.55 0.23
N VAL A 17 -8.85 14.24 0.52
CA VAL A 17 -7.76 13.40 0.02
C VAL A 17 -8.15 12.83 -1.33
N ASN A 18 -7.31 13.08 -2.34
CA ASN A 18 -7.40 12.42 -3.63
C ASN A 18 -6.31 11.31 -3.73
N PRO A 19 -6.67 10.02 -3.56
CA PRO A 19 -5.71 8.92 -3.63
C PRO A 19 -4.97 8.85 -4.97
N GLU A 20 -5.64 9.22 -6.08
CA GLU A 20 -5.05 9.17 -7.41
C GLU A 20 -3.92 10.21 -7.58
N GLU A 21 -4.14 11.44 -7.09
CA GLU A 21 -3.12 12.49 -7.13
C GLU A 21 -1.92 12.17 -6.23
N ASN A 22 -2.19 11.61 -5.05
CA ASN A 22 -1.15 11.13 -4.15
C ASN A 22 -0.33 10.01 -4.79
N GLN A 23 -1.00 9.04 -5.43
CA GLN A 23 -0.32 7.95 -6.14
C GLN A 23 0.54 8.48 -7.29
N LYS A 24 0.00 9.37 -8.12
CA LYS A 24 0.77 10.00 -9.22
C LYS A 24 2.01 10.73 -8.69
N SER A 25 1.84 11.51 -7.64
CA SER A 25 2.95 12.25 -7.02
C SER A 25 4.02 11.32 -6.45
N ALA A 26 3.60 10.28 -5.71
CA ALA A 26 4.51 9.27 -5.17
C ALA A 26 5.26 8.52 -6.28
N VAL A 27 4.59 8.17 -7.37
CA VAL A 27 5.19 7.56 -8.55
C VAL A 27 6.25 8.46 -9.16
N CYS A 28 6.00 9.77 -9.27
CA CYS A 28 6.97 10.73 -9.81
C CYS A 28 8.17 10.97 -8.89
N LEU A 29 7.96 11.00 -7.57
CA LEU A 29 8.99 11.32 -6.58
C LEU A 29 9.83 10.10 -6.17
N ARG A 30 9.37 8.88 -6.44
CA ARG A 30 10.11 7.67 -6.04
C ARG A 30 11.45 7.56 -6.75
N GLN A 31 12.44 7.01 -6.05
CA GLN A 31 13.68 6.59 -6.68
C GLN A 31 13.40 5.35 -7.55
N ALA A 32 13.75 5.44 -8.84
CA ALA A 32 13.51 4.36 -9.79
C ALA A 32 14.28 3.09 -9.40
N GLY A 33 13.61 1.95 -9.39
CA GLY A 33 14.19 0.67 -8.96
C GLY A 33 14.06 0.36 -7.47
N THR A 34 13.65 1.33 -6.64
CA THR A 34 13.30 1.04 -5.23
C THR A 34 12.21 -0.03 -5.17
N GLY A 35 12.41 -1.04 -4.32
CA GLY A 35 11.44 -2.10 -4.07
C GLY A 35 11.37 -3.19 -5.14
N VAL A 36 12.05 -3.04 -6.29
CA VAL A 36 12.07 -4.07 -7.36
C VAL A 36 12.61 -5.40 -6.84
N TRP A 37 13.67 -5.36 -6.02
CA TRP A 37 14.25 -6.56 -5.39
C TRP A 37 13.23 -7.38 -4.58
N PHE A 38 12.21 -6.72 -4.05
CA PHE A 38 11.16 -7.34 -3.24
C PHE A 38 9.96 -7.71 -4.10
N LEU A 39 9.44 -6.77 -4.91
CA LEU A 39 8.25 -6.96 -5.73
C LEU A 39 8.44 -8.01 -6.82
N ASP A 40 9.64 -8.10 -7.39
CA ASP A 40 9.98 -9.12 -8.39
C ASP A 40 10.62 -10.36 -7.73
N GLY A 41 10.73 -10.37 -6.40
CA GLY A 41 11.29 -11.48 -5.65
C GLY A 41 10.30 -12.63 -5.50
N ASP A 42 10.84 -13.85 -5.43
CA ASP A 42 10.05 -15.08 -5.36
C ASP A 42 9.08 -15.08 -4.17
N ASP A 43 9.53 -14.62 -2.99
CA ASP A 43 8.72 -14.56 -1.76
C ASP A 43 7.44 -13.75 -1.94
N PHE A 44 7.53 -12.59 -2.61
CA PHE A 44 6.37 -11.73 -2.84
C PHE A 44 5.43 -12.33 -3.89
N GLN A 45 5.99 -12.84 -4.99
CA GLN A 45 5.21 -13.45 -6.06
C GLN A 45 4.47 -14.72 -5.59
N GLU A 46 5.14 -15.57 -4.81
CA GLU A 46 4.54 -16.78 -4.24
C GLU A 46 3.43 -16.43 -3.26
N TRP A 47 3.66 -15.47 -2.37
CA TRP A 47 2.63 -14.98 -1.46
C TRP A 47 1.43 -14.41 -2.21
N GLN A 48 1.66 -13.57 -3.22
CA GLN A 48 0.60 -12.92 -3.98
C GLN A 48 -0.34 -13.93 -4.67
N LEU A 49 0.21 -15.05 -5.13
CA LEU A 49 -0.55 -16.11 -5.80
C LEU A 49 -1.18 -17.11 -4.82
N SER A 50 -0.73 -17.13 -3.57
CA SER A 50 -1.16 -18.09 -2.55
C SER A 50 -2.36 -17.60 -1.76
N ASN A 51 -3.45 -18.35 -1.81
CA ASN A 51 -4.67 -18.01 -1.06
C ASN A 51 -4.45 -18.19 0.45
N ASN A 52 -5.03 -17.29 1.26
CA ASN A 52 -4.96 -17.33 2.73
C ASN A 52 -3.53 -17.39 3.31
N SER A 53 -2.57 -16.77 2.62
CA SER A 53 -1.17 -16.74 3.03
C SER A 53 -0.79 -15.40 3.67
N ALA A 54 0.30 -15.39 4.44
CA ALA A 54 0.86 -14.19 5.06
C ALA A 54 2.32 -14.01 4.64
N LEU A 55 2.68 -12.80 4.23
CA LEU A 55 4.06 -12.40 3.95
C LEU A 55 4.56 -11.54 5.09
N TRP A 56 5.66 -11.96 5.70
CA TRP A 56 6.28 -11.19 6.77
C TRP A 56 7.38 -10.31 6.21
N ILE A 57 7.23 -8.99 6.35
CA ILE A 57 8.25 -8.03 5.90
C ILE A 57 9.12 -7.65 7.09
N HIS A 58 10.40 -7.93 6.99
CA HIS A 58 11.38 -7.51 7.98
C HIS A 58 11.86 -6.09 7.65
N GLY A 59 11.89 -5.21 8.64
CA GLY A 59 12.61 -3.94 8.51
C GLY A 59 14.10 -4.22 8.30
N ILE A 60 14.74 -3.43 7.44
CA ILE A 60 16.19 -3.44 7.31
C ILE A 60 16.78 -3.00 8.66
N ARG A 61 17.63 -3.83 9.27
CA ARG A 61 18.45 -3.43 10.43
C ARG A 61 19.70 -2.74 9.90
N ASP A 62 19.92 -1.51 10.37
CA ASP A 62 21.19 -0.78 10.19
C ASP A 62 22.37 -1.50 10.86
#